data_AF-A0A413MC84-F1
#
_entry.id   AF-A0A413MC84-F1
#
_cell.length_a   1.000
_cell.length_b   1.000
_cell.length_c   1.000
_cell.angle_alpha   90.00
_cell.angle_beta   90.00
_cell.angle_gamma   90.00
#
_symmetry.space_group_name_H-M   'P 1'
#
loop_
_entity.id
_entity.type
_entity.pdbx_description
1 polymer ?
#
loop_
_entity_poly.entity_id
_entity_poly.type
_entity_poly.pdbx_seq_one_letter_code
_entity_poly.pdbx_strand_id
1 'polypeptide(L)'
;MKVGKYQIGRFHAIIRKEYEDGSGDYETSFTDIEDFNESYYCILKCIGKEVGIATDNPKVLTYACVIRGKEEIEKELLHGNGKQLEYI
;
A
#
# COMPACT_ATOMS: atom_id res chain seq x y z
N MET A 1 1.64 3.59 15.16
CA MET A 1 2.71 2.64 15.59
C MET A 1 3.85 2.71 14.57
N LYS A 2 5.11 2.42 14.90
CA LYS A 2 6.22 2.38 13.92
C LYS A 2 6.86 1.00 13.90
N VAL A 3 7.12 0.46 12.71
CA VAL A 3 7.79 -0.83 12.50
C VAL A 3 8.90 -0.61 11.47
N GLY A 4 10.16 -0.72 11.90
CA GLY A 4 11.31 -0.35 11.08
C GLY A 4 11.23 1.11 10.60
N LYS A 5 11.29 1.33 9.28
CA LYS A 5 11.14 2.66 8.66
C LYS A 5 9.68 3.07 8.36
N TYR A 6 8.71 2.20 8.66
CA TYR A 6 7.31 2.40 8.27
C TYR A 6 6.46 2.85 9.45
N GLN A 7 5.54 3.77 9.19
CA GLN A 7 4.55 4.24 10.14
C GLN A 7 3.20 3.60 9.84
N ILE A 8 2.54 3.07 10.88
CA ILE A 8 1.20 2.51 10.80
C ILE A 8 0.24 3.56 11.34
N GLY A 9 -0.76 3.90 10.52
CA GLY A 9 -1.82 4.87 10.81
C GLY A 9 -2.68 4.48 12.01
N ARG A 10 -3.69 5.31 12.31
CA ARG A 10 -4.67 5.03 13.38
C ARG A 10 -5.52 3.79 13.06
N PHE A 11 -5.80 3.60 11.79
CA PHE A 11 -6.34 2.37 11.26
C PHE A 11 -5.18 1.39 10.99
N HIS A 12 -5.27 0.18 11.54
CA HIS A 12 -4.24 -0.85 11.38
C HIS A 12 -4.32 -1.49 9.99
N ALA A 13 -4.00 -0.72 8.96
CA ALA A 13 -3.90 -1.16 7.58
C ALA A 13 -2.74 -0.46 6.87
N ILE A 14 -2.17 -1.15 5.89
CA ILE A 14 -1.27 -0.59 4.88
C ILE A 14 -1.73 -1.07 3.50
N ILE A 15 -1.39 -0.32 2.46
CA ILE A 15 -1.59 -0.75 1.06
C ILE A 15 -0.21 -1.03 0.47
N ARG A 16 0.07 -2.27 0.10
CA ARG A 16 1.27 -2.62 -0.68
C ARG A 16 1.02 -2.28 -2.13
N LYS A 17 2.00 -1.64 -2.78
CA LYS A 17 2.00 -1.34 -4.21
C LYS A 17 3.24 -1.95 -4.86
N GLU A 18 3.08 -2.49 -6.05
CA GLU A 18 4.19 -2.96 -6.89
C GLU A 18 4.13 -2.30 -8.25
N TYR A 19 5.30 -2.13 -8.83
CA TYR A 19 5.48 -1.42 -10.09
C TYR A 19 6.12 -2.34 -11.13
N GLU A 20 6.01 -1.97 -12.40
CA GLU A 20 6.53 -2.75 -13.53
C GLU A 20 8.05 -2.94 -13.47
N ASP A 21 8.78 -1.99 -12.87
CA ASP A 21 10.24 -2.07 -12.67
C ASP A 21 10.66 -3.05 -11.56
N GLY A 22 9.70 -3.76 -10.95
CA GLY A 22 9.92 -4.69 -9.85
C GLY A 22 10.11 -4.03 -8.49
N SER A 23 10.03 -2.70 -8.40
CA SER A 23 10.01 -2.01 -7.10
C SER A 23 8.64 -2.11 -6.44
N GLY A 24 8.62 -1.89 -5.12
CA GLY A 24 7.38 -1.80 -4.36
C GLY A 24 7.51 -0.84 -3.20
N ASP A 25 6.39 -0.26 -2.80
CA ASP A 25 6.30 0.58 -1.62
C ASP A 25 4.95 0.40 -0.90
N TYR A 26 4.75 1.13 0.19
CA TYR A 26 3.55 1.04 1.01
C TYR A 26 2.91 2.42 1.18
N GLU A 27 1.60 2.48 1.01
CA GLU A 27 0.80 3.62 1.46
C GLU A 27 0.27 3.35 2.87
N THR A 28 0.40 4.37 3.73
CA THR A 28 0.07 4.32 5.16
C THR A 28 -0.63 5.58 5.66
N SER A 29 -0.80 6.57 4.77
CA SER A 29 -1.26 7.93 5.06
C SER A 29 -2.78 8.01 5.07
N PHE A 30 -3.42 7.23 5.95
CA PHE A 30 -4.88 7.23 6.10
C PHE A 30 -5.26 7.65 7.52
N THR A 31 -6.33 8.44 7.62
CA THR A 31 -6.82 8.98 8.89
C THR A 31 -7.89 8.08 9.52
N ASP A 32 -8.79 7.56 8.70
CA ASP A 32 -9.93 6.72 9.07
C ASP A 32 -10.24 5.68 7.98
N ILE A 33 -11.37 4.98 8.11
CA ILE A 33 -11.75 3.89 7.20
C ILE A 33 -12.30 4.41 5.88
N GLU A 34 -12.97 5.57 5.87
CA GLU A 34 -13.47 6.21 4.66
C GLU A 34 -12.30 6.68 3.77
N ASP A 35 -11.35 7.40 4.36
CA ASP A 35 -10.11 7.85 3.71
C ASP A 35 -9.30 6.67 3.16
N PHE A 36 -9.19 5.59 3.95
CA PHE A 36 -8.57 4.34 3.50
C PHE A 36 -9.28 3.74 2.27
N ASN A 37 -10.60 3.63 2.31
CA ASN A 37 -11.37 2.99 1.24
C ASN A 37 -11.30 3.81 -0.06
N GLU A 38 -11.42 5.14 0.03
CA GLU A 38 -11.31 6.04 -1.12
C GLU A 38 -9.90 6.02 -1.71
N SER A 39 -8.87 6.05 -0.85
CA SER A 39 -7.47 5.93 -1.27
C SER A 39 -7.21 4.61 -1.98
N TYR A 40 -7.65 3.47 -1.41
CA TYR A 40 -7.46 2.16 -2.04
C TYR A 40 -8.19 2.06 -3.38
N TYR A 41 -9.44 2.54 -3.46
CA TYR A 41 -10.19 2.59 -4.71
C TYR A 41 -9.46 3.38 -5.80
N CYS A 42 -8.95 4.57 -5.45
CA CYS A 42 -8.20 5.41 -6.39
C CYS A 42 -6.92 4.70 -6.86
N ILE A 43 -6.19 4.05 -5.96
CA ILE A 43 -4.98 3.27 -6.30
C ILE A 43 -5.32 2.13 -7.27
N LEU A 44 -6.41 1.38 -7.02
CA LEU A 44 -6.85 0.32 -7.93
C LEU A 44 -7.13 0.85 -9.35
N LYS A 45 -7.69 2.06 -9.48
CA LYS A 45 -7.94 2.71 -10.79
C LYS A 45 -6.67 3.17 -11.50
N CYS A 46 -5.52 3.16 -10.81
CA CYS A 46 -4.21 3.47 -11.36
C CYS A 46 -3.44 2.23 -11.82
N ILE A 47 -3.92 1.01 -11.56
CA ILE A 47 -3.27 -0.21 -12.06
C ILE A 47 -3.23 -0.19 -13.60
N GLY A 48 -2.06 -0.49 -14.16
CA GLY A 48 -1.75 -0.42 -15.59
C GLY A 48 -1.48 1.00 -16.11
N LYS A 49 -1.40 2.01 -15.23
CA LYS A 49 -1.13 3.41 -15.60
C LYS A 49 0.19 3.89 -15.00
N GLU A 50 0.79 4.86 -15.68
CA GLU A 50 1.93 5.60 -15.16
C GLU A 50 1.49 6.52 -14.02
N VAL A 51 2.17 6.42 -12.87
CA VAL A 51 1.97 7.20 -11.65
C VAL A 51 3.27 7.90 -11.28
N GLY A 52 3.20 8.91 -10.40
CA GLY A 52 4.38 9.72 -10.06
C GLY A 52 4.85 10.62 -11.20
N ILE A 53 3.95 10.94 -12.14
CA ILE A 53 4.23 11.72 -13.37
C ILE A 53 4.79 13.12 -13.07
N ALA A 54 4.50 13.67 -11.89
CA ALA A 54 5.02 14.96 -11.43
C ALA A 54 6.35 14.82 -10.63
N THR A 55 7.03 13.69 -10.74
CA THR A 55 8.32 13.41 -10.10
C THR A 55 9.36 13.01 -11.14
N ASP A 56 10.64 13.00 -10.78
CA ASP A 56 11.73 12.59 -11.68
C ASP A 56 11.74 11.07 -11.97
N ASN A 57 10.82 10.30 -11.38
CA ASN A 57 10.80 8.84 -11.47
C ASN A 57 9.36 8.30 -11.64
N PRO A 58 8.71 8.55 -12.78
CA PRO A 58 7.41 7.96 -13.08
C PRO A 58 7.51 6.43 -13.19
N LYS A 59 6.45 5.73 -12.76
CA LYS A 59 6.40 4.26 -12.76
C LYS A 59 5.02 3.75 -13.14
N VAL A 60 4.93 2.59 -13.76
CA VAL A 60 3.65 1.92 -14.02
C VAL A 60 3.27 1.07 -12.80
N LEU A 61 2.12 1.36 -12.19
CA LEU A 61 1.58 0.56 -11.08
C LEU A 61 1.00 -0.75 -11.62
N THR A 62 1.45 -1.90 -11.13
CA THR A 62 1.04 -3.23 -11.62
C THR A 62 0.19 -4.00 -10.63
N TYR A 63 0.35 -3.75 -9.33
CA TYR A 63 -0.37 -4.46 -8.28
C TYR A 63 -0.60 -3.57 -7.06
N ALA A 64 -1.74 -3.75 -6.40
CA ALA A 64 -2.02 -3.14 -5.12
C ALA A 64 -2.91 -4.03 -4.24
N CYS A 65 -2.49 -4.27 -2.99
CA CYS A 65 -3.28 -5.07 -2.05
C CYS A 65 -3.27 -4.48 -0.64
N VAL A 66 -4.28 -4.88 0.13
CA VAL A 66 -4.47 -4.41 1.50
C VAL A 66 -3.88 -5.42 2.46
N ILE A 67 -3.15 -4.95 3.46
CA ILE A 67 -2.69 -5.75 4.58
C ILE A 67 -3.25 -5.12 5.85
N ARG A 68 -4.05 -5.88 6.59
CA ARG A 68 -4.80 -5.42 7.76
C ARG A 68 -4.47 -6.24 8.99
N GLY A 69 -4.50 -5.57 10.14
CA GLY A 69 -4.18 -6.15 11.43
C GLY A 69 -2.71 -6.02 11.75
N LYS A 70 -2.43 -5.71 13.02
CA LYS A 70 -1.07 -5.46 13.50
C LYS A 70 -0.10 -6.59 13.17
N GLU A 71 -0.48 -7.84 13.43
CA GLU A 71 0.39 -9.00 13.23
C GLU A 71 0.73 -9.22 11.75
N GLU A 72 -0.24 -9.07 10.85
CA GLU A 72 -0.02 -9.28 9.42
C GLU A 72 0.82 -8.14 8.82
N ILE A 73 0.62 -6.91 9.29
CA ILE A 73 1.47 -5.78 8.94
C ILE A 73 2.90 -6.01 9.43
N GLU A 74 3.09 -6.45 10.68
CA GLU A 74 4.43 -6.76 11.21
C GLU A 74 5.10 -7.89 10.41
N LYS A 75 4.37 -8.97 10.09
CA LYS A 75 4.88 -10.06 9.24
C LYS A 75 5.26 -9.58 7.85
N GLU A 76 4.46 -8.71 7.25
CA GLU A 76 4.80 -8.15 5.94
C GLU A 76 6.06 -7.31 6.01
N LEU A 77 6.11 -6.35 6.93
CA LEU A 77 7.20 -5.39 6.99
C LEU A 77 8.54 -6.01 7.42
N LEU A 78 8.49 -7.13 8.16
CA LEU A 78 9.69 -7.85 8.61
C LEU A 78 10.08 -9.02 7.69
N HIS A 79 9.11 -9.72 7.09
CA HIS A 79 9.34 -11.00 6.42
C HIS A 79 8.73 -11.11 5.01
N GLY A 80 7.92 -10.14 4.56
CA GLY A 80 7.26 -10.15 3.24
C GLY A 80 6.19 -11.23 3.06
N ASN A 81 5.65 -11.78 4.16
CA ASN A 81 4.71 -12.92 4.18
C ASN A 81 3.37 -12.58 4.85
N GLY A 82 2.94 -11.31 4.85
CA GLY A 82 1.66 -10.93 5.45
C GLY A 82 0.47 -11.45 4.63
N LYS A 83 -0.66 -11.78 5.27
CA LYS A 83 -1.90 -12.08 4.56
C LYS A 83 -2.38 -10.86 3.80
N GLN A 84 -2.43 -11.00 2.48
CA GLN A 84 -2.98 -10.03 1.56
C GLN A 84 -4.50 -10.18 1.49
N LEU A 85 -5.19 -9.05 1.46
CA LEU A 85 -6.63 -8.96 1.26
C LEU A 85 -6.88 -8.20 -0.05
N GLU A 86 -7.63 -8.84 -0.94
CA GLU A 86 -8.20 -8.18 -2.12
C GLU A 86 -9.62 -7.75 -1.75
N TYR A 87 -9.89 -6.45 -1.70
CA TYR A 87 -11.25 -5.94 -1.59
C TYR A 87 -11.80 -5.79 -3.01
N ILE A 88 -12.82 -6.59 -3.34
CA ILE A 88 -13.61 -6.51 -4.58
C ILE A 88 -14.60 -5.35 -4.48
#